data_AF-A0A7S2KD62-F1
#
_entry.id   AF-A0A7S2KD62-F1
#
_cell.length_a   1.000
_cell.length_b   1.000
_cell.length_c   1.000
_cell.angle_alpha   90.00
_cell.angle_beta   90.00
_cell.angle_gamma   90.00
#
_symmetry.space_group_name_H-M   'P 1'
#
loop_
_entity.id
_entity.type
_entity.pdbx_description
1 polymer ?
#
loop_
_entity_poly.entity_id
_entity_poly.type
_entity_poly.pdbx_seq_one_letter_code
_entity_poly.pdbx_strand_id
1 'polypeptide(L)'
;FGLRAEDITQVFKVVIELLQSWGYEEGATFDAAPYDWRFAPDVLQRRDSYFERMVGKIERLNARKTGVVILGHSMGNKVVRYFLEYARNVHGQRWLDKHVYSWISAGGPLLGSPQAIRSTVQGMAEVQPLFSLGEAILFARCLSASPWLFPIGEPFRAPYHFVRRQGLLEVRCVSATVPHCGVESSRNKLMLMVVVCWGKAGGCVEETVATKSANSFDGCVATWDPMLNLLQFGGGPAELPGDATIQVTLKEKGIHDDERNLLKRAGNMLVNGAWVMKEA
;
A
#
# COMPACT_ATOMS: atom_id res chain seq x y z
N PHE A 1 20.33 -7.16 -15.89
CA PHE A 1 19.05 -6.80 -15.26
C PHE A 1 17.93 -7.28 -16.16
N GLY A 2 17.28 -8.40 -15.80
CA GLY A 2 16.35 -9.13 -16.67
C GLY A 2 15.08 -9.54 -15.96
N LEU A 3 14.47 -8.62 -15.19
CA LEU A 3 13.12 -8.84 -14.68
C LEU A 3 12.15 -8.50 -15.82
N ARG A 4 11.42 -9.49 -16.31
CA ARG A 4 10.31 -9.24 -17.25
C ARG A 4 9.15 -8.66 -16.46
N ALA A 5 8.33 -7.80 -17.08
CA ALA A 5 7.16 -7.20 -16.41
C ALA A 5 6.22 -8.27 -15.81
N GLU A 6 6.17 -9.45 -16.42
CA GLU A 6 5.46 -10.67 -16.00
C GLU A 6 5.90 -11.20 -14.62
N ASP A 7 7.15 -10.93 -14.25
CA ASP A 7 7.80 -11.40 -13.01
C ASP A 7 7.64 -10.38 -11.86
N ILE A 8 7.10 -9.19 -12.12
CA ILE A 8 7.10 -8.06 -11.17
C ILE A 8 5.72 -7.83 -10.52
N THR A 9 4.60 -8.03 -11.24
CA THR A 9 3.25 -7.88 -10.66
C THR A 9 2.25 -8.86 -11.27
N GLN A 10 1.69 -9.76 -10.46
CA GLN A 10 0.67 -10.74 -10.87
C GLN A 10 -0.63 -10.51 -10.07
N VAL A 11 -1.47 -9.57 -10.51
CA VAL A 11 -2.72 -9.23 -9.80
C VAL A 11 -3.85 -10.20 -10.16
N PHE A 12 -4.10 -10.41 -11.46
CA PHE A 12 -5.20 -11.27 -11.94
C PHE A 12 -4.76 -12.63 -12.48
N LYS A 13 -3.45 -12.93 -12.50
CA LYS A 13 -2.92 -14.17 -13.09
C LYS A 13 -3.59 -15.42 -12.53
N VAL A 14 -3.61 -15.56 -11.20
CA VAL A 14 -4.22 -16.72 -10.53
C VAL A 14 -5.71 -16.86 -10.87
N VAL A 15 -6.43 -15.74 -10.95
CA VAL A 15 -7.85 -15.75 -11.31
C VAL A 15 -8.05 -16.22 -12.75
N ILE A 16 -7.22 -15.72 -13.68
CA ILE A 16 -7.28 -16.10 -15.10
C ILE A 16 -6.96 -17.58 -15.28
N GLU A 17 -5.89 -18.08 -14.64
CA GLU A 17 -5.49 -19.49 -14.69
C GLU A 17 -6.57 -20.41 -14.14
N LEU A 18 -7.23 -20.02 -13.04
CA LEU A 18 -8.36 -20.78 -12.48
C LEU A 18 -9.56 -20.81 -13.44
N LEU A 19 -9.93 -19.67 -14.03
CA LEU A 19 -11.01 -19.60 -15.01
C LEU A 19 -10.72 -20.51 -16.22
N GLN A 20 -9.50 -20.43 -16.75
CA GLN A 20 -9.06 -21.29 -17.86
C GLN A 20 -9.09 -22.78 -17.48
N SER A 21 -8.67 -23.13 -16.26
CA SER A 21 -8.75 -24.51 -15.76
C SER A 21 -10.18 -25.06 -15.66
N TRP A 22 -11.17 -24.18 -15.52
CA TRP A 22 -12.59 -24.52 -15.52
C TRP A 22 -13.23 -24.46 -16.91
N GLY A 23 -12.44 -24.25 -17.96
CA GLY A 23 -12.91 -24.22 -19.35
C GLY A 23 -13.45 -22.87 -19.82
N TYR A 24 -13.12 -21.77 -19.13
CA TYR A 24 -13.40 -20.43 -19.65
C TYR A 24 -12.31 -19.99 -20.65
N GLU A 25 -12.73 -19.37 -21.74
CA GLU A 25 -11.88 -18.91 -22.84
C GLU A 25 -11.86 -17.37 -22.91
N GLU A 26 -10.66 -16.79 -22.99
CA GLU A 26 -10.46 -15.34 -23.09
C GLU A 26 -10.99 -14.81 -24.44
N GLY A 27 -11.71 -13.70 -24.42
CA GLY A 27 -12.36 -13.11 -25.59
C GLY A 27 -13.67 -13.80 -26.01
N ALA A 28 -14.00 -14.97 -25.44
CA ALA A 28 -15.22 -15.72 -25.74
C ALA A 28 -16.17 -15.83 -24.54
N THR A 29 -15.69 -16.35 -23.40
CA THR A 29 -16.50 -16.54 -22.19
C THR A 29 -16.04 -15.70 -21.00
N PHE A 30 -14.84 -15.13 -21.06
CA PHE A 30 -14.41 -14.05 -20.18
C PHE A 30 -13.56 -13.06 -20.96
N ASP A 31 -13.47 -11.81 -20.50
CA ASP A 31 -12.61 -10.78 -21.12
C ASP A 31 -12.19 -9.76 -20.05
N ALA A 32 -11.00 -9.19 -20.21
CA ALA A 32 -10.53 -8.11 -19.37
C ALA A 32 -11.11 -6.77 -19.85
N ALA A 33 -11.42 -5.88 -18.90
CA ALA A 33 -11.85 -4.50 -19.20
C ALA A 33 -10.81 -3.47 -18.71
N PRO A 34 -9.57 -3.48 -19.24
CA PRO A 34 -8.53 -2.55 -18.80
C PRO A 34 -8.92 -1.10 -19.11
N TYR A 35 -8.48 -0.17 -18.25
CA TYR A 35 -8.73 1.25 -18.39
C TYR A 35 -7.53 2.06 -17.89
N ASP A 36 -7.49 3.33 -18.29
CA ASP A 36 -6.49 4.28 -17.80
C ASP A 36 -6.82 4.72 -16.37
N TRP A 37 -6.32 3.95 -15.40
CA TRP A 37 -6.58 4.12 -13.98
C TRP A 37 -6.14 5.47 -13.39
N ARG A 38 -5.43 6.31 -14.16
CA ARG A 38 -5.06 7.67 -13.74
C ARG A 38 -6.26 8.61 -13.75
N PHE A 39 -7.32 8.26 -14.48
CA PHE A 39 -8.46 9.13 -14.75
C PHE A 39 -9.73 8.77 -13.98
N ALA A 40 -10.46 9.81 -13.58
CA ALA A 40 -11.81 9.68 -13.07
C ALA A 40 -12.79 9.19 -14.16
N PRO A 41 -13.91 8.54 -13.79
CA PRO A 41 -14.86 7.95 -14.73
C PRO A 41 -15.38 8.87 -15.85
N ASP A 42 -15.65 10.14 -15.58
CA ASP A 42 -16.17 11.06 -16.59
C ASP A 42 -15.18 11.24 -17.74
N VAL A 43 -13.88 11.30 -17.42
CA VAL A 43 -12.80 11.42 -18.39
C VAL A 43 -12.64 10.11 -19.18
N LEU A 44 -12.76 8.95 -18.52
CA LEU A 44 -12.73 7.64 -19.20
C LEU A 44 -13.80 7.54 -20.28
N GLN A 45 -15.02 8.03 -20.00
CA GLN A 45 -16.07 8.05 -21.00
C GLN A 45 -15.82 9.10 -22.09
N ARG A 46 -15.50 10.34 -21.71
CA ARG A 46 -15.34 11.45 -22.66
C ARG A 46 -14.17 11.24 -23.62
N ARG A 47 -13.03 10.74 -23.12
CA ARG A 47 -11.81 10.55 -23.90
C ARG A 47 -11.83 9.23 -24.65
N ASP A 48 -12.26 8.16 -23.99
CA ASP A 48 -12.05 6.80 -24.49
C ASP A 48 -13.36 6.08 -24.85
N SER A 49 -14.54 6.67 -24.60
CA SER A 49 -15.82 5.95 -24.68
C SER A 49 -15.82 4.65 -23.87
N TYR A 50 -15.09 4.63 -22.74
CA TYR A 50 -14.78 3.40 -22.02
C TYR A 50 -16.03 2.60 -21.60
N PHE A 51 -17.05 3.25 -21.06
CA PHE A 51 -18.26 2.56 -20.60
C PHE A 51 -19.11 2.08 -21.78
N GLU A 52 -19.13 2.81 -22.89
CA GLU A 52 -19.81 2.36 -24.10
C GLU A 52 -19.12 1.13 -24.71
N ARG A 53 -17.78 1.10 -24.71
CA ARG A 53 -17.04 -0.11 -25.11
C ARG A 53 -17.28 -1.27 -24.15
N MET A 54 -17.46 -0.99 -22.85
CA MET A 54 -17.81 -2.00 -21.86
C MET A 54 -19.20 -2.59 -22.11
N VAL A 55 -20.20 -1.77 -22.48
CA VAL A 55 -21.52 -2.24 -22.96
C VAL A 55 -21.34 -3.22 -24.11
N GLY A 56 -20.61 -2.83 -25.17
CA GLY A 56 -20.38 -3.71 -26.31
C GLY A 56 -19.64 -5.01 -25.96
N LYS A 57 -18.68 -4.98 -25.03
CA LYS A 57 -18.02 -6.21 -24.52
C LYS A 57 -19.03 -7.12 -23.81
N ILE A 58 -19.85 -6.56 -22.93
CA ILE A 58 -20.86 -7.31 -22.17
C ILE A 58 -21.89 -7.94 -23.11
N GLU A 59 -22.34 -7.22 -24.13
CA GLU A 59 -23.27 -7.75 -25.13
C GLU A 59 -22.68 -8.92 -25.91
N ARG A 60 -21.40 -8.83 -26.30
CA ARG A 60 -20.69 -9.93 -26.98
C ARG A 60 -20.52 -11.15 -26.08
N LEU A 61 -20.11 -10.95 -24.82
CA LEU A 61 -19.92 -12.05 -23.85
C LEU A 61 -21.26 -12.69 -23.45
N ASN A 62 -22.36 -11.95 -23.48
CA ASN A 62 -23.69 -12.46 -23.17
C ASN A 62 -24.35 -13.24 -24.34
N ALA A 63 -23.57 -14.00 -25.12
CA ALA A 63 -24.07 -14.76 -26.27
C ALA A 63 -25.18 -15.77 -25.87
N ARG A 64 -25.08 -16.34 -24.66
CA ARG A 64 -26.06 -17.29 -24.10
C ARG A 64 -27.29 -16.62 -23.46
N LYS A 65 -27.34 -15.28 -23.42
CA LYS A 65 -28.45 -14.49 -22.86
C LYS A 65 -28.78 -14.80 -21.39
N THR A 66 -27.78 -15.18 -20.60
CA THR A 66 -27.90 -15.45 -19.16
C THR A 66 -27.42 -14.30 -18.27
N GLY A 67 -26.88 -13.25 -18.89
CA GLY A 67 -26.15 -12.18 -18.21
C GLY A 67 -24.69 -12.55 -17.95
N VAL A 68 -23.84 -11.53 -17.76
CA VAL A 68 -22.42 -11.70 -17.44
C VAL A 68 -22.16 -11.43 -15.96
N VAL A 69 -21.11 -12.05 -15.42
CA VAL A 69 -20.59 -11.71 -14.10
C VAL A 69 -19.51 -10.65 -14.26
N ILE A 70 -19.62 -9.55 -13.51
CA ILE A 70 -18.63 -8.49 -13.48
C ILE A 70 -17.80 -8.63 -12.20
N LEU A 71 -16.48 -8.82 -12.32
CA LEU A 71 -15.56 -8.85 -11.18
C LEU A 71 -14.81 -7.51 -11.09
N GLY A 72 -15.03 -6.76 -10.01
CA GLY A 72 -14.27 -5.57 -9.69
C GLY A 72 -13.24 -5.83 -8.59
N HIS A 73 -12.01 -5.35 -8.77
CA HIS A 73 -10.97 -5.37 -7.74
C HIS A 73 -10.57 -3.95 -7.34
N SER A 74 -10.45 -3.66 -6.04
CA SER A 74 -10.03 -2.36 -5.50
C SER A 74 -10.83 -1.21 -6.15
N MET A 75 -10.17 -0.17 -6.68
CA MET A 75 -10.80 0.95 -7.40
C MET A 75 -11.71 0.51 -8.56
N GLY A 76 -11.44 -0.65 -9.19
CA GLY A 76 -12.30 -1.23 -10.22
C GLY A 76 -13.75 -1.39 -9.77
N ASN A 77 -14.01 -1.63 -8.48
CA ASN A 77 -15.37 -1.68 -7.94
C ASN A 77 -16.12 -0.35 -8.05
N LYS A 78 -15.41 0.76 -7.81
CA LYS A 78 -15.98 2.09 -7.92
C LYS A 78 -16.26 2.43 -9.39
N VAL A 79 -15.42 1.93 -10.31
CA VAL A 79 -15.61 2.04 -11.77
C VAL A 79 -16.81 1.21 -12.23
N VAL A 80 -16.96 -0.02 -11.74
CA VAL A 80 -18.13 -0.86 -11.99
C VAL A 80 -19.40 -0.20 -11.46
N ARG A 81 -19.38 0.36 -10.24
CA ARG A 81 -20.52 1.09 -9.69
C ARG A 81 -20.92 2.27 -10.59
N TYR A 82 -19.95 3.03 -11.09
CA TYR A 82 -20.21 4.11 -12.04
C TYR A 82 -20.79 3.58 -13.36
N PHE A 83 -20.20 2.51 -13.90
CA PHE A 83 -20.69 1.85 -15.12
C PHE A 83 -22.15 1.42 -14.99
N LEU A 84 -22.55 0.82 -13.86
CA LEU A 84 -23.93 0.39 -13.65
C LEU A 84 -24.91 1.57 -13.70
N GLU A 85 -24.56 2.71 -13.11
CA GLU A 85 -25.40 3.93 -13.21
C GLU A 85 -25.37 4.54 -14.61
N TYR A 86 -24.21 4.55 -15.27
CA TYR A 86 -24.09 4.97 -16.68
C TYR A 86 -25.00 4.12 -17.58
N ALA A 87 -24.90 2.79 -17.48
CA ALA A 87 -25.68 1.86 -18.29
C ALA A 87 -27.17 1.96 -17.96
N ARG A 88 -27.55 2.13 -16.68
CA ARG A 88 -28.95 2.40 -16.31
C ARG A 88 -29.48 3.67 -16.98
N ASN A 89 -28.69 4.74 -16.99
CA ASN A 89 -29.13 6.03 -17.52
C ASN A 89 -29.17 6.07 -19.05
N VAL A 90 -28.22 5.41 -19.73
CA VAL A 90 -28.09 5.44 -21.20
C VAL A 90 -28.89 4.33 -21.88
N HIS A 91 -28.84 3.11 -21.32
CA HIS A 91 -29.42 1.89 -21.92
C HIS A 91 -30.66 1.37 -21.18
N GLY A 92 -30.94 1.90 -19.98
CA GLY A 92 -32.12 1.57 -19.18
C GLY A 92 -31.93 0.36 -18.26
N GLN A 93 -32.76 0.27 -17.21
CA GLN A 93 -32.71 -0.84 -16.24
C GLN A 93 -32.93 -2.21 -16.93
N ARG A 94 -33.80 -2.28 -17.95
CA ARG A 94 -34.03 -3.52 -18.72
C ARG A 94 -32.77 -4.06 -19.39
N TRP A 95 -31.84 -3.18 -19.79
CA TRP A 95 -30.56 -3.61 -20.34
C TRP A 95 -29.72 -4.29 -19.26
N LEU A 96 -29.63 -3.68 -18.06
CA LEU A 96 -28.93 -4.28 -16.92
C LEU A 96 -29.50 -5.64 -16.55
N ASP A 97 -30.83 -5.75 -16.43
CA ASP A 97 -31.51 -6.99 -16.04
C ASP A 97 -31.26 -8.14 -17.03
N LYS A 98 -31.04 -7.80 -18.30
CA LYS A 98 -30.76 -8.78 -19.37
C LYS A 98 -29.28 -9.13 -19.47
N HIS A 99 -28.38 -8.18 -19.21
CA HIS A 99 -26.98 -8.28 -19.56
C HIS A 99 -26.04 -8.48 -18.37
N VAL A 100 -26.44 -8.13 -17.15
CA VAL A 100 -25.62 -8.27 -15.95
C VAL A 100 -26.26 -9.27 -15.00
N TYR A 101 -25.62 -10.42 -14.83
CA TYR A 101 -26.08 -11.46 -13.90
C TYR A 101 -25.74 -11.11 -12.45
N SER A 102 -24.47 -10.75 -12.21
CA SER A 102 -24.00 -10.39 -10.87
C SER A 102 -22.77 -9.51 -10.91
N TRP A 103 -22.51 -8.82 -9.80
CA TRP A 103 -21.28 -8.08 -9.54
C TRP A 103 -20.58 -8.66 -8.32
N ILE A 104 -19.35 -9.13 -8.52
CA ILE A 104 -18.46 -9.60 -7.46
C ILE A 104 -17.49 -8.47 -7.13
N SER A 105 -17.54 -7.98 -5.88
CA SER A 105 -16.69 -6.89 -5.40
C SER A 105 -15.57 -7.40 -4.49
N ALA A 106 -14.36 -7.53 -5.04
CA ALA A 106 -13.16 -7.85 -4.29
C ALA A 106 -12.48 -6.57 -3.77
N GLY A 107 -12.61 -6.29 -2.46
CA GLY A 107 -11.93 -5.17 -1.79
C GLY A 107 -12.33 -3.78 -2.28
N GLY A 108 -13.61 -3.56 -2.59
CA GLY A 108 -14.10 -2.31 -3.18
C GLY A 108 -14.19 -1.12 -2.20
N PRO A 109 -13.48 0.01 -2.44
CA PRO A 109 -13.59 1.23 -1.63
C PRO A 109 -14.80 2.07 -2.10
N LEU A 110 -16.02 1.53 -1.97
CA LEU A 110 -17.24 2.17 -2.50
C LEU A 110 -17.48 3.57 -1.91
N LEU A 111 -17.13 3.74 -0.63
CA LEU A 111 -17.20 5.01 0.09
C LEU A 111 -15.87 5.77 0.10
N GLY A 112 -14.91 5.39 -0.75
CA GLY A 112 -13.56 5.95 -0.75
C GLY A 112 -12.62 5.29 0.26
N SER A 113 -11.39 5.80 0.33
CA SER A 113 -10.33 5.29 1.19
C SER A 113 -9.49 6.43 1.78
N PRO A 114 -9.23 6.44 3.11
CA PRO A 114 -8.29 7.37 3.73
C PRO A 114 -6.87 7.31 3.12
N GLN A 115 -6.49 6.16 2.56
CA GLN A 115 -5.22 6.01 1.85
C GLN A 115 -5.10 6.97 0.67
N ALA A 116 -6.20 7.30 -0.02
CA ALA A 116 -6.17 8.25 -1.13
C ALA A 116 -5.80 9.66 -0.66
N ILE A 117 -6.31 10.10 0.50
CA ILE A 117 -5.92 11.36 1.13
C ILE A 117 -4.43 11.31 1.50
N ARG A 118 -4.00 10.22 2.18
CA ARG A 118 -2.59 10.04 2.56
C ARG A 118 -1.66 10.14 1.36
N SER A 119 -1.96 9.44 0.26
CA SER A 119 -1.15 9.47 -0.96
C SER A 119 -1.03 10.87 -1.57
N THR A 120 -2.07 11.69 -1.44
CA THR A 120 -2.06 13.08 -1.94
C THR A 120 -1.13 14.00 -1.12
N VAL A 121 -0.91 13.66 0.15
CA VAL A 121 -0.10 14.45 1.08
C VAL A 121 1.34 13.91 1.20
N GLN A 122 1.49 12.58 1.24
CA GLN A 122 2.75 11.88 1.51
C GLN A 122 3.33 11.14 0.30
N GLY A 123 2.68 11.23 -0.86
CA GLY A 123 3.04 10.47 -2.04
C GLY A 123 2.51 9.04 -2.00
N MET A 124 2.33 8.46 -3.18
CA MET A 124 1.89 7.06 -3.32
C MET A 124 3.04 6.12 -2.94
N ALA A 125 2.84 5.28 -1.93
CA ALA A 125 3.86 4.34 -1.45
C ALA A 125 4.33 3.37 -2.54
N GLU A 126 3.43 3.00 -3.45
CA GLU A 126 3.67 2.06 -4.56
C GLU A 126 4.70 2.58 -5.56
N VAL A 127 4.85 3.91 -5.68
CA VAL A 127 5.77 4.54 -6.64
C VAL A 127 7.01 5.14 -5.97
N GLN A 128 7.09 5.11 -4.63
CA GLN A 128 8.27 5.59 -3.89
C GLN A 128 9.59 4.87 -4.22
N PRO A 129 9.63 3.60 -4.66
CA PRO A 129 10.88 3.01 -5.16
C PRO A 129 11.40 3.64 -6.46
N LEU A 130 10.54 4.36 -7.18
CA LEU A 130 10.82 4.94 -8.50
C LEU A 130 10.99 6.45 -8.48
N PHE A 131 10.44 7.12 -7.47
CA PHE A 131 10.37 8.58 -7.39
C PHE A 131 10.86 9.08 -6.04
N SER A 132 11.47 10.27 -6.02
CA SER A 132 11.65 11.01 -4.77
C SER A 132 10.30 11.32 -4.11
N LEU A 133 10.29 11.65 -2.82
CA LEU A 133 9.07 11.99 -2.10
C LEU A 133 8.29 13.14 -2.79
N GLY A 134 8.99 14.18 -3.24
CA GLY A 134 8.37 15.30 -3.95
C GLY A 134 7.71 14.88 -5.26
N GLU A 135 8.40 14.05 -6.05
CA GLU A 135 7.86 13.50 -7.31
C GLU A 135 6.69 12.55 -7.06
N ALA A 136 6.75 11.71 -6.01
CA ALA A 136 5.66 10.82 -5.65
C ALA A 136 4.40 11.58 -5.21
N ILE A 137 4.56 12.73 -4.51
CA ILE A 137 3.47 13.64 -4.15
C ILE A 137 2.89 14.29 -5.40
N LEU A 138 3.73 14.83 -6.29
CA LEU A 138 3.29 15.43 -7.54
C LEU A 138 2.55 14.42 -8.41
N PHE A 139 3.10 13.22 -8.54
CA PHE A 139 2.48 12.12 -9.26
C PHE A 139 1.08 11.82 -8.71
N ALA A 140 0.96 11.59 -7.41
CA ALA A 140 -0.32 11.30 -6.76
C ALA A 140 -1.39 12.39 -7.01
N ARG A 141 -0.96 13.67 -7.02
CA ARG A 141 -1.82 14.84 -7.25
C ARG A 141 -2.22 15.02 -8.72
N CYS A 142 -1.43 14.51 -9.66
CA CYS A 142 -1.76 14.55 -11.09
C CYS A 142 -2.81 13.49 -11.50
N LEU A 143 -3.07 12.49 -10.67
CA LEU A 143 -4.07 11.46 -10.94
C LEU A 143 -5.45 11.95 -10.52
N SER A 144 -6.33 12.26 -11.47
CA SER A 144 -7.74 12.60 -11.15
C SER A 144 -8.50 11.45 -10.47
N ALA A 145 -8.02 10.21 -10.59
CA ALA A 145 -8.54 9.07 -9.84
C ALA A 145 -8.29 9.17 -8.32
N SER A 146 -7.23 9.84 -7.87
CA SER A 146 -6.91 10.00 -6.44
C SER A 146 -8.01 10.75 -5.66
N PRO A 147 -8.39 11.99 -6.01
CA PRO A 147 -9.46 12.70 -5.29
C PRO A 147 -10.82 12.03 -5.45
N TRP A 148 -11.05 11.32 -6.56
CA TRP A 148 -12.28 10.54 -6.74
C TRP A 148 -12.40 9.39 -5.72
N LEU A 149 -11.28 8.90 -5.18
CA LEU A 149 -11.25 7.89 -4.11
C LEU A 149 -11.31 8.47 -2.70
N PHE A 150 -11.47 9.80 -2.53
CA PHE A 150 -11.60 10.37 -1.20
C PHE A 150 -12.85 9.82 -0.48
N PRO A 151 -12.79 9.68 0.86
CA PRO A 151 -13.92 9.26 1.67
C PRO A 151 -15.18 10.10 1.44
N ILE A 152 -16.32 9.43 1.30
CA ILE A 152 -17.64 10.04 1.09
C ILE A 152 -18.70 9.37 1.99
N GLY A 153 -19.70 10.14 2.44
CA GLY A 153 -20.88 9.64 3.16
C GLY A 153 -20.83 9.75 4.69
N GLU A 154 -21.96 9.38 5.34
CA GLU A 154 -22.20 9.50 6.80
C GLU A 154 -21.15 8.83 7.70
N PRO A 155 -20.63 7.61 7.42
CA PRO A 155 -19.59 7.00 8.26
C PRO A 155 -18.29 7.82 8.29
N PHE A 156 -18.11 8.71 7.31
CA PHE A 156 -16.98 9.61 7.16
C PHE A 156 -17.37 11.09 7.40
N ARG A 157 -18.60 11.36 7.87
CA ARG A 157 -19.04 12.69 8.32
C ARG A 157 -18.50 13.10 9.68
N ALA A 158 -17.65 12.30 10.32
CA ALA A 158 -16.80 12.83 11.36
C ALA A 158 -16.07 14.06 10.76
N PRO A 159 -16.31 15.30 11.25
CA PRO A 159 -15.90 16.53 10.56
C PRO A 159 -14.38 16.73 10.48
N TYR A 160 -13.60 15.71 10.84
CA TYR A 160 -12.16 15.74 10.94
C TYR A 160 -11.56 14.45 10.38
N HIS A 161 -11.07 14.51 9.14
CA HIS A 161 -9.97 13.65 8.72
C HIS A 161 -8.68 14.32 9.18
N PHE A 162 -8.11 13.86 10.29
CA PHE A 162 -6.83 14.36 10.77
C PHE A 162 -5.71 13.89 9.85
N VAL A 163 -5.38 14.69 8.85
CA VAL A 163 -4.03 14.70 8.30
C VAL A 163 -3.17 15.45 9.31
N ARG A 164 -2.84 14.78 10.41
CA ARG A 164 -1.84 15.33 11.32
C ARG A 164 -0.49 15.20 10.64
N ARG A 165 0.32 16.25 10.72
CA ARG A 165 1.77 16.10 10.73
C ARG A 165 2.04 15.22 11.96
N GLN A 166 2.04 13.91 11.77
CA GLN A 166 2.57 13.01 12.80
C GLN A 166 4.00 13.48 13.03
N GLY A 167 4.44 13.55 14.28
CA GLY A 167 5.83 13.88 14.57
C GLY A 167 6.72 12.97 13.74
N LEU A 168 7.43 13.56 12.79
CA LEU A 168 8.38 12.84 11.97
C LEU A 168 9.64 12.78 12.80
N LEU A 169 9.88 11.66 13.48
CA LEU A 169 11.18 11.46 14.09
C LEU A 169 12.15 11.09 12.99
N GLU A 170 12.88 12.09 12.52
CA GLU A 170 13.99 11.87 11.62
C GLU A 170 15.18 11.30 12.41
N VAL A 171 15.23 9.97 12.52
CA VAL A 171 16.41 9.29 13.07
C VAL A 171 17.46 9.16 11.97
N ARG A 172 18.34 10.16 11.84
CA ARG A 172 19.54 10.07 11.00
C ARG A 172 20.59 9.19 11.66
N CYS A 173 20.38 7.88 11.64
CA CYS A 173 21.39 6.93 12.09
C CYS A 173 22.36 6.67 10.93
N VAL A 174 23.57 7.22 11.02
CA VAL A 174 24.60 7.10 9.98
C VAL A 174 25.42 5.82 10.14
N SER A 175 25.57 5.34 11.38
CA SER A 175 26.32 4.11 11.69
C SER A 175 26.03 3.61 13.11
N ALA A 176 26.09 2.29 13.32
CA ALA A 176 26.07 1.67 14.65
C ALA A 176 27.29 0.78 14.83
N THR A 177 28.00 0.94 15.95
CA THR A 177 29.13 0.09 16.35
C THR A 177 28.61 -1.10 17.15
N VAL A 178 28.97 -2.31 16.73
CA VAL A 178 28.56 -3.55 17.36
C VAL A 178 29.76 -4.11 18.14
N PRO A 179 29.84 -3.92 19.46
CA PRO A 179 30.88 -4.54 20.26
C PRO A 179 30.69 -6.06 20.25
N HIS A 180 31.79 -6.80 20.08
CA HIS A 180 31.82 -8.24 19.85
C HIS A 180 30.91 -9.06 20.80
N CYS A 181 29.76 -9.54 20.30
CA CYS A 181 29.18 -10.86 20.60
C CYS A 181 27.87 -11.13 19.80
N GLY A 182 27.90 -12.16 18.94
CA GLY A 182 26.70 -12.94 18.60
C GLY A 182 25.83 -12.52 17.42
N VAL A 183 26.33 -11.68 16.50
CA VAL A 183 25.61 -11.27 15.28
C VAL A 183 26.18 -12.04 14.07
N GLU A 184 25.41 -12.97 13.50
CA GLU A 184 25.73 -13.71 12.27
C GLU A 184 25.29 -12.93 11.02
N SER A 185 25.86 -11.75 10.89
CA SER A 185 25.60 -10.81 9.79
C SER A 185 25.88 -11.33 8.37
N SER A 186 26.65 -12.42 8.24
CA SER A 186 26.95 -13.06 6.95
C SER A 186 25.73 -13.75 6.34
N ARG A 187 24.70 -14.04 7.15
CA ARG A 187 23.45 -14.69 6.72
C ARG A 187 22.21 -13.81 6.92
N ASN A 188 22.20 -12.94 7.94
CA ASN A 188 21.01 -12.17 8.33
C ASN A 188 21.19 -10.67 8.10
N LYS A 189 20.12 -10.02 7.63
CA LYS A 189 20.11 -8.56 7.46
C LYS A 189 19.92 -7.87 8.81
N LEU A 190 20.73 -6.84 9.08
CA LEU A 190 20.61 -6.02 10.28
C LEU A 190 19.58 -4.91 10.13
N MET A 191 18.84 -4.59 11.19
CA MET A 191 17.88 -3.49 11.24
C MET A 191 17.90 -2.85 12.63
N LEU A 192 17.57 -1.56 12.72
CA LEU A 192 17.40 -0.88 14.00
C LEU A 192 15.92 -0.87 14.36
N MET A 193 15.62 -1.26 15.58
CA MET A 193 14.34 -1.01 16.23
C MET A 193 14.46 0.26 17.04
N VAL A 194 13.55 1.19 16.83
CA VAL A 194 13.45 2.41 17.60
C VAL A 194 12.16 2.33 18.40
N VAL A 195 12.30 2.32 19.72
CA VAL A 195 11.19 2.42 20.67
C VAL A 195 11.18 3.85 21.18
N VAL A 196 10.05 4.51 21.06
CA VAL A 196 9.86 5.85 21.60
C VAL A 196 8.76 5.79 22.64
N CYS A 197 9.06 6.32 23.81
CA CYS A 197 8.20 6.30 24.99
C CYS A 197 7.86 7.74 25.37
N TRP A 198 6.58 8.07 25.51
CA TRP A 198 6.11 9.38 25.97
C TRP A 198 4.84 9.26 26.83
N GLY A 199 4.64 10.18 27.79
CA GLY A 199 3.44 10.21 28.64
C GLY A 199 3.72 10.69 30.06
N LYS A 200 2.70 11.26 30.72
CA LYS A 200 2.84 11.80 32.10
C LYS A 200 3.16 10.68 33.10
N ALA A 201 3.99 11.01 34.08
CA ALA A 201 4.41 10.15 35.19
C ALA A 201 3.26 9.25 35.70
N GLY A 202 3.35 7.96 35.38
CA GLY A 202 2.34 6.94 35.73
C GLY A 202 1.87 6.08 34.55
N GLY A 203 2.10 6.50 33.30
CA GLY A 203 1.85 5.67 32.12
C GLY A 203 2.64 6.15 30.90
N CYS A 204 3.54 5.30 30.39
CA CYS A 204 4.22 5.53 29.13
C CYS A 204 3.43 4.91 27.97
N VAL A 205 3.21 5.69 26.91
CA VAL A 205 2.79 5.21 25.60
C VAL A 205 4.05 4.89 24.82
N GLU A 206 4.24 3.62 24.49
CA GLU A 206 5.37 3.16 23.67
C GLU A 206 4.92 2.93 22.23
N GLU A 207 5.64 3.51 21.27
CA GLU A 207 5.59 3.07 19.89
C GLU A 207 6.92 2.50 19.44
N THR A 208 6.82 1.40 18.70
CA THR A 208 7.97 0.70 18.15
C THR A 208 7.92 0.78 16.64
N VAL A 209 8.98 1.35 16.06
CA VAL A 209 9.20 1.41 14.60
C VAL A 209 10.54 0.78 14.27
N ALA A 210 10.73 0.44 13.00
CA ALA A 210 11.90 -0.29 12.57
C ALA A 210 12.45 0.28 11.27
N THR A 211 13.77 0.42 11.19
CA THR A 211 14.44 0.85 9.96
C THR A 211 14.35 -0.22 8.88
N LYS A 212 14.64 0.18 7.65
CA LYS A 212 15.04 -0.78 6.63
C LYS A 212 16.35 -1.47 7.02
N SER A 213 16.69 -2.52 6.29
CA SER A 213 17.93 -3.24 6.51
C SER A 213 19.16 -2.33 6.28
N ALA A 214 20.25 -2.61 7.00
CA ALA A 214 21.54 -1.97 6.78
C ALA A 214 22.00 -2.17 5.32
N ASN A 215 22.64 -1.14 4.76
CA ASN A 215 23.24 -1.17 3.43
C ASN A 215 24.54 -1.98 3.42
N SER A 216 25.31 -1.86 4.50
CA SER A 216 26.56 -2.59 4.67
C SER A 216 26.77 -2.96 6.14
N PHE A 217 27.55 -4.02 6.34
CA PHE A 217 28.09 -4.41 7.62
C PHE A 217 29.48 -5.02 7.40
N ASP A 218 30.50 -4.49 8.07
CA ASP A 218 31.89 -4.93 7.89
C ASP A 218 32.38 -5.90 8.99
N GLY A 219 31.46 -6.39 9.84
CA GLY A 219 31.79 -7.20 11.01
C GLY A 219 31.74 -6.42 12.33
N CYS A 220 31.89 -5.09 12.26
CA CYS A 220 31.95 -4.22 13.44
C CYS A 220 31.02 -3.02 13.33
N VAL A 221 30.79 -2.51 12.12
CA VAL A 221 30.03 -1.29 11.84
C VAL A 221 28.96 -1.59 10.80
N ALA A 222 27.71 -1.31 11.15
CA ALA A 222 26.58 -1.33 10.23
C ALA A 222 26.27 0.10 9.76
N THR A 223 25.97 0.29 8.47
CA THR A 223 25.59 1.59 7.91
C THR A 223 24.23 1.52 7.23
N TRP A 224 23.49 2.63 7.24
CA TRP A 224 22.18 2.73 6.60
C TRP A 224 22.09 3.95 5.68
N ASP A 225 21.20 3.88 4.69
CA ASP A 225 20.91 5.02 3.82
C ASP A 225 20.25 6.15 4.62
N PRO A 226 20.87 7.33 4.73
CA PRO A 226 20.31 8.46 5.48
C PRO A 226 18.95 8.94 4.93
N MET A 227 18.62 8.67 3.67
CA MET A 227 17.37 9.09 3.02
C MET A 227 16.23 8.08 3.16
N LEU A 228 16.53 6.83 3.56
CA LEU A 228 15.53 5.75 3.64
C LEU A 228 15.07 5.41 5.07
N ASN A 229 15.52 6.17 6.08
CA ASN A 229 15.22 5.93 7.50
C ASN A 229 14.36 7.03 8.13
N LEU A 230 13.45 7.61 7.36
CA LEU A 230 12.35 8.41 7.91
C LEU A 230 11.36 7.47 8.61
N LEU A 231 11.43 7.41 9.94
CA LEU A 231 10.57 6.56 10.75
C LEU A 231 9.33 7.34 11.18
N GLN A 232 8.18 6.86 10.74
CA GLN A 232 6.89 7.49 11.01
C GLN A 232 6.16 6.74 12.12
N PHE A 233 5.88 7.44 13.22
CA PHE A 233 5.03 6.95 14.29
C PHE A 233 3.55 7.15 13.93
N GLY A 234 2.73 6.13 14.15
CA GLY A 234 1.36 6.08 13.65
C GLY A 234 0.34 6.77 14.56
N GLY A 235 0.60 6.81 15.86
CA GLY A 235 -0.33 7.26 16.90
C GLY A 235 0.22 8.29 17.90
N GLY A 236 1.46 8.74 17.74
CA GLY A 236 2.12 9.69 18.64
C GLY A 236 1.78 11.18 18.45
N PRO A 237 2.27 12.04 19.38
CA PRO A 237 2.07 13.48 19.33
C PRO A 237 2.75 14.11 18.10
N ALA A 238 2.35 15.34 17.74
CA ALA A 238 2.90 16.05 16.59
C ALA A 238 4.37 16.46 16.78
N GLU A 239 4.78 16.64 18.03
CA GLU A 239 6.16 16.85 18.49
C GLU A 239 6.35 15.97 19.73
N LEU A 240 7.53 15.37 19.88
CA LEU A 240 7.82 14.58 21.07
C LEU A 240 7.89 15.52 22.29
N PRO A 241 7.21 15.20 23.40
CA PRO A 241 7.39 15.91 24.65
C PRO A 241 8.87 15.91 25.08
N GLY A 242 9.31 16.96 25.79
CA GLY A 242 10.70 17.04 26.25
C GLY A 242 11.11 15.97 27.26
N ASP A 243 10.14 15.22 27.81
CA ASP A 243 10.34 14.05 28.67
C ASP A 243 10.23 12.72 27.92
N ALA A 244 10.08 12.73 26.58
CA ALA A 244 10.09 11.53 25.78
C ALA A 244 11.47 10.85 25.80
N THR A 245 11.47 9.53 25.82
CA THR A 245 12.70 8.73 25.74
C THR A 245 12.74 7.94 24.44
N ILE A 246 13.92 7.88 23.83
CA ILE A 246 14.17 7.14 22.58
C ILE A 246 15.18 6.04 22.89
N GLN A 247 14.77 4.79 22.67
CA GLN A 247 15.63 3.62 22.79
C GLN A 247 15.85 3.00 21.41
N VAL A 248 17.11 2.82 21.03
CA VAL A 248 17.48 2.19 19.76
C VAL A 248 18.13 0.83 20.03
N THR A 249 17.59 -0.23 19.44
CA THR A 249 18.08 -1.60 19.57
C THR A 249 18.40 -2.18 18.20
N LEU A 250 19.60 -2.74 18.02
CA LEU A 250 19.94 -3.49 16.80
C LEU A 250 19.26 -4.87 16.82
N LYS A 251 18.64 -5.27 15.71
CA LYS A 251 18.06 -6.60 15.51
C LYS A 251 18.55 -7.24 14.22
N GLU A 252 18.70 -8.56 14.26
CA GLU A 252 18.89 -9.39 13.07
C GLU A 252 17.53 -9.85 12.53
N LYS A 253 17.37 -9.76 11.20
CA LYS A 253 16.17 -10.20 10.49
C LYS A 253 16.45 -11.55 9.84
N GLY A 254 15.85 -12.62 10.38
CA GLY A 254 15.93 -13.98 9.85
C GLY A 254 15.22 -15.03 10.73
N ILE A 255 14.96 -16.20 10.16
CA ILE A 255 14.55 -17.43 10.87
C ILE A 255 15.77 -18.37 10.78
N HIS A 256 16.25 -18.92 11.89
CA HIS A 256 17.17 -20.06 11.85
C HIS A 256 16.37 -21.31 11.46
N ASP A 257 16.74 -21.95 10.35
CA ASP A 257 16.32 -23.31 10.05
C ASP A 257 17.47 -24.24 10.45
N ASP A 258 17.44 -24.67 11.70
CA ASP A 258 18.25 -25.79 12.19
C ASP A 258 17.27 -26.87 12.67
N GLU A 259 16.57 -27.50 11.72
CA GLU A 259 15.85 -28.79 11.75
C GLU A 259 14.89 -29.12 12.92
N ARG A 260 14.72 -28.32 13.97
CA ARG A 260 13.89 -28.69 15.14
C ARG A 260 13.28 -27.46 15.82
N ASN A 261 11.98 -27.25 15.57
CA ASN A 261 11.05 -26.45 16.38
C ASN A 261 11.34 -24.94 16.54
N LEU A 262 10.74 -24.17 15.62
CA LEU A 262 10.11 -22.85 15.78
C LEU A 262 10.30 -22.14 17.13
N LEU A 263 11.28 -21.23 17.24
CA LEU A 263 11.23 -20.06 18.14
C LEU A 263 12.02 -18.88 17.55
N LYS A 264 11.38 -17.70 17.51
CA LYS A 264 12.02 -16.41 17.19
C LYS A 264 13.08 -16.07 18.23
N ARG A 265 14.33 -15.81 17.81
CA ARG A 265 15.33 -15.19 18.69
C ARG A 265 15.11 -13.67 18.69
N ALA A 266 14.71 -13.10 19.83
CA ALA A 266 14.76 -11.66 20.03
C ALA A 266 16.22 -11.26 20.25
N GLY A 267 16.76 -10.34 19.44
CA GLY A 267 18.14 -9.84 19.56
C GLY A 267 18.42 -9.20 20.92
N ASN A 268 19.69 -9.21 21.33
CA ASN A 268 20.16 -8.63 22.59
C ASN A 268 20.02 -7.10 22.60
N MET A 269 19.75 -6.53 23.79
CA MET A 269 19.74 -5.08 24.03
C MET A 269 21.18 -4.55 24.04
N LEU A 270 21.52 -3.65 23.11
CA LEU A 270 22.81 -2.93 23.15
C LEU A 270 22.72 -1.82 24.19
N VAL A 271 23.36 -2.02 25.34
CA VAL A 271 23.60 -0.96 26.33
C VAL A 271 24.85 -0.21 25.88
N ASN A 272 24.66 0.78 25.00
CA ASN A 272 25.52 1.92 24.67
C ASN A 272 25.64 2.16 23.16
N GLY A 273 25.37 3.41 22.74
CA GLY A 273 26.05 3.99 21.58
C GLY A 273 25.21 4.50 20.41
N ALA A 274 23.88 4.65 20.52
CA ALA A 274 23.12 5.37 19.50
C ALA A 274 23.03 6.86 19.87
N TRP A 275 23.61 7.73 19.06
CA TRP A 275 23.55 9.19 19.25
C TRP A 275 22.51 9.79 18.29
N VAL A 276 21.53 10.52 18.84
CA VAL A 276 20.61 11.36 18.06
C VAL A 276 21.33 12.67 17.78
N MET A 277 21.71 12.90 16.51
CA MET A 277 22.55 14.05 16.14
C MET A 277 21.80 15.38 16.07
N LYS A 278 20.46 15.36 15.96
CA LYS A 278 19.62 16.58 15.96
C LYS A 278 18.12 16.22 16.07
N GLU A 279 17.37 16.97 16.87
CA GLU A 279 15.90 17.12 16.72
C GLU A 279 15.64 18.25 15.72
N ALA A 280 14.79 18.01 14.72
CA ALA A 280 14.39 19.01 13.73
C ALA A 280 12.96 19.48 13.98
#